data_AF-A0A8X6GPF1-F1
#
_entry.id   AF-A0A8X6GPF1-F1
#
_cell.length_a   1.000
_cell.length_b   1.000
_cell.length_c   1.000
_cell.angle_alpha   90.00
_cell.angle_beta   90.00
_cell.angle_gamma   90.00
#
_symmetry.space_group_name_H-M   'P 1'
#
loop_
_entity.id
_entity.type
_entity.pdbx_description
1 polymer ?
#
loop_
_entity_poly.entity_id
_entity_poly.type
_entity_poly.pdbx_seq_one_letter_code
_entity_poly.pdbx_strand_id
1 'polypeptide(L)' 'MGYGEIHEGEALKSLENALGLKIRPCGLFIHPKLQYLAATPDGLVDDGIVEVKCPASCQDITPNEAISLKKFLFLEN' A
#
# COMPACT_ATOMS: atom_id res chain seq x y z
N MET A 1 -2.79 -16.82 -0.70
CA MET A 1 -1.76 -15.94 -0.11
C MET A 1 -0.52 -16.13 -0.95
N GLY A 2 0.05 -15.08 -1.52
CA GLY A 2 1.10 -15.26 -2.52
C GLY A 2 1.56 -13.94 -3.14
N TYR A 3 0.96 -13.54 -4.27
CA TYR A 3 1.49 -12.43 -5.07
C TYR A 3 1.62 -11.12 -4.28
N GLY A 4 0.55 -10.66 -3.63
CA GLY A 4 0.55 -9.38 -2.92
C GLY A 4 1.60 -9.31 -1.81
N GLU A 5 1.64 -10.34 -0.95
CA GLU A 5 2.59 -10.45 0.16
C GLU A 5 4.05 -10.52 -0.31
N ILE A 6 4.33 -11.20 -1.43
CA ILE A 6 5.68 -11.31 -1.99
C ILE A 6 6.17 -9.97 -2.55
N HIS A 7 5.28 -9.23 -3.21
CA HIS A 7 5.63 -7.99 -3.93
C HIS A 7 5.44 -6.70 -3.12
N GLU A 8 4.87 -6.78 -1.92
CA GLU A 8 4.65 -5.62 -1.05
C GLU A 8 5.95 -4.86 -0.76
N GLY A 9 7.01 -5.60 -0.39
CA GLY A 9 8.32 -4.99 -0.11
C GLY A 9 8.96 -4.31 -1.33
N GLU A 10 8.76 -4.87 -2.53
CA GLU A 10 9.22 -4.27 -3.78
C GLU A 10 8.45 -2.99 -4.09
N ALA A 11 7.14 -2.97 -3.88
CA ALA A 11 6.29 -1.80 -4.06
C ALA A 11 6.67 -0.66 -3.10
N LEU A 12 6.91 -0.96 -1.81
CA LEU A 12 7.38 0.02 -0.83
C LEU A 12 8.71 0.64 -1.25
N LYS A 13 9.69 -0.19 -1.63
CA LYS A 13 11.00 0.29 -2.08
C LYS A 13 10.92 1.12 -3.36
N SER A 14 10.04 0.75 -4.28
CA SER A 14 9.78 1.55 -5.49
C SER A 14 9.21 2.91 -5.14
N LEU A 15 8.29 2.98 -4.17
CA LEU A 15 7.70 4.23 -3.69
C LEU A 15 8.72 5.14 -2.99
N GLU A 16 9.57 4.57 -2.11
CA GLU A 16 10.68 5.29 -1.47
C GLU A 16 11.58 5.96 -2.51
N ASN A 17 11.99 5.22 -3.53
CA ASN A 17 12.87 5.73 -4.59
C ASN A 17 12.17 6.79 -5.46
N ALA A 18 10.90 6.58 -5.80
CA ALA A 18 10.15 7.49 -6.68
C ALA A 18 9.87 8.83 -6.01
N LEU A 19 9.62 8.84 -4.70
CA LEU A 19 9.27 10.04 -3.94
C LEU A 19 10.44 10.63 -3.14
N GLY A 20 11.58 9.95 -3.07
CA GLY A 20 12.75 10.39 -2.30
C GLY A 20 12.49 10.47 -0.80
N LEU A 21 11.57 9.65 -0.29
CA LEU A 21 11.17 9.62 1.12
C LEU A 21 11.58 8.30 1.78
N LYS A 22 11.65 8.31 3.11
CA LYS A 22 11.93 7.12 3.91
C LYS A 22 10.63 6.53 4.43
N ILE A 23 10.35 5.28 4.09
CA ILE A 23 9.24 4.51 4.65
C ILE A 23 9.79 3.64 5.79
N ARG A 24 9.17 3.74 6.96
CA ARG A 24 9.53 2.94 8.13
C ARG A 24 8.54 1.78 8.27
N PRO A 25 9.02 0.54 8.48
CA PRO A 25 8.12 -0.58 8.79
C PRO A 25 7.40 -0.31 10.11
N CYS A 26 6.19 -0.83 10.23
CA CYS A 26 5.40 -0.69 11.43
C CYS A 26 4.57 -1.94 11.72
N GLY A 27 3.81 -1.91 12.81
CA GLY A 27 2.98 -3.01 13.26
C GLY A 27 1.57 -2.54 13.56
N LEU A 28 0.94 -3.17 14.54
CA LEU A 28 -0.42 -2.86 14.95
C LEU A 28 -0.50 -1.57 15.76
N PHE A 29 -1.35 -0.65 15.33
CA PHE A 29 -1.73 0.57 16.06
C PHE A 29 -3.13 0.41 16.63
N ILE A 30 -3.25 0.40 17.95
CA ILE A 30 -4.56 0.35 18.63
C ILE A 30 -5.16 1.76 18.71
N HIS A 31 -6.46 1.88 18.45
CA HIS A 31 -7.16 3.15 18.57
C HIS A 31 -7.14 3.65 20.04
N PRO A 32 -6.79 4.92 20.31
CA PRO A 32 -6.44 5.40 21.66
C PRO A 32 -7.61 5.36 22.66
N LYS A 33 -8.86 5.33 22.18
CA LYS A 33 -10.07 5.29 23.02
C LYS A 33 -10.88 4.00 22.89
N LEU A 34 -10.69 3.26 21.80
CA LEU A 34 -11.53 2.11 21.44
C LEU A 34 -10.60 0.92 21.25
N GLN A 35 -10.24 0.26 22.35
CA GLN A 35 -9.17 -0.75 22.36
C GLN A 35 -9.45 -1.97 21.48
N TYR A 36 -10.69 -2.14 21.00
CA TYR A 36 -11.10 -3.19 20.07
C TYR A 36 -10.92 -2.80 18.58
N LEU A 37 -10.49 -1.56 18.29
CA LEU A 37 -10.16 -1.11 16.93
C LEU A 37 -8.66 -0.92 16.77
N ALA A 38 -8.14 -1.29 15.61
CA ALA A 38 -6.73 -1.14 15.28
C ALA A 38 -6.51 -1.03 13.77
N ALA A 39 -5.33 -0.58 13.37
CA ALA A 39 -4.85 -0.54 12.00
C ALA A 39 -3.41 -1.06 11.90
N THR A 40 -3.07 -1.63 10.76
CA THR A 40 -1.72 -2.08 10.40
C THR A 40 -1.36 -1.47 9.06
N PRO A 41 -0.88 -0.21 9.01
CA PRO A 41 -0.37 0.34 7.77
C PRO A 41 0.80 -0.48 7.26
N ASP A 42 1.03 -0.48 5.94
CA ASP A 42 2.18 -1.16 5.34
C ASP A 42 3.49 -0.36 5.56
N GLY A 43 3.38 0.94 5.83
CA GLY A 43 4.53 1.77 6.19
C GLY A 43 4.17 3.14 6.78
N LEU A 44 5.12 3.72 7.51
CA LEU A 44 5.03 5.09 8.04
C LEU A 44 5.98 6.02 7.31
N VAL A 45 5.50 7.23 7.02
CA VAL A 45 6.33 8.38 6.61
C VAL A 45 6.26 9.46 7.68
N ASP A 46 6.88 10.62 7.49
CA ASP A 46 6.94 11.66 8.54
C ASP A 46 5.55 12.19 8.90
N ASP A 47 4.74 12.55 7.91
CA ASP A 47 3.40 13.12 8.08
C ASP A 47 2.28 12.23 7.49
N GLY A 48 2.44 10.90 7.52
CA GLY A 48 1.44 10.01 6.92
C GLY A 48 1.74 8.52 6.99
N ILE A 49 0.94 7.76 6.24
CA ILE A 49 1.02 6.31 6.13
C ILE A 49 1.00 5.86 4.67
N VAL A 50 1.46 4.64 4.42
CA VAL A 50 1.41 3.97 3.12
C VAL A 50 0.54 2.72 3.23
N GLU A 51 -0.30 2.51 2.22
CA GLU A 51 -1.10 1.31 2.02
C GLU A 51 -0.87 0.83 0.58
N VAL A 52 -0.33 -0.38 0.44
CA VAL A 52 0.08 -1.01 -0.80
C VAL A 52 -1.03 -1.91 -1.32
N LYS A 53 -1.19 -1.94 -2.65
CA LYS A 53 -2.06 -2.87 -3.35
C LYS A 53 -1.30 -3.50 -4.52
N CYS A 54 -1.07 -4.81 -4.43
CA CYS A 54 -0.42 -5.61 -5.47
C CYS A 54 -1.35 -6.72 -5.96
N PRO A 55 -2.42 -6.40 -6.72
CA PRO A 55 -3.34 -7.41 -7.23
C PRO A 55 -2.69 -8.21 -8.37
N ALA A 56 -2.70 -9.55 -8.27
CA ALA A 56 -2.15 -10.43 -9.29
C ALA A 56 -2.78 -10.22 -10.69
N SER A 57 -4.05 -9.79 -10.74
CA SER A 57 -4.75 -9.47 -11.99
C SER A 57 -4.19 -8.26 -12.74
N CYS A 58 -3.28 -7.49 -12.13
CA CYS A 58 -2.64 -6.32 -12.71
C CYS A 58 -1.11 -6.45 -12.79
N GLN A 59 -0.55 -7.65 -12.63
CA GLN A 59 0.91 -7.87 -12.61
C GLN A 59 1.62 -7.38 -13.89
N ASP A 60 0.97 -7.50 -15.05
CA ASP A 60 1.56 -7.23 -16.37
C ASP A 60 1.17 -5.85 -16.94
N ILE A 61 0.55 -5.00 -16.12
CA ILE A 61 0.06 -3.68 -16.55
C ILE A 61 0.47 -2.61 -15.54
N THR A 62 0.56 -1.38 -16.01
CA THR A 62 0.86 -0.22 -15.17
C THR A 62 -0.35 0.20 -14.32
N PRO A 63 -0.14 0.95 -13.23
CA PRO A 63 -1.25 1.52 -12.45
C PRO A 63 -2.23 2.34 -13.30
N ASN A 64 -1.74 3.15 -14.26
CA ASN A 64 -2.58 3.96 -15.13
C ASN A 64 -3.47 3.10 -16.05
N GLU A 65 -2.92 2.02 -16.61
CA GLU A 65 -3.70 1.07 -17.42
C GLU A 65 -4.75 0.35 -16.57
N ALA A 66 -4.39 -0.06 -15.35
CA ALA A 66 -5.32 -0.71 -14.43
C ALA A 66 -6.48 0.21 -14.01
N ILE A 67 -6.24 1.52 -13.82
CA ILE A 67 -7.29 2.53 -13.58
C ILE A 67 -8.19 2.67 -14.81
N SER A 68 -7.61 2.81 -16.01
CA SER A 68 -8.37 2.92 -17.27
C SER A 68 -9.27 1.70 -17.51
N LEU A 69 -8.78 0.50 -17.17
CA LEU A 69 -9.51 -0.76 -17.25
C LEU A 69 -10.50 -0.98 -16.09
N LYS A 70 -10.65 -0.01 -15.17
CA LYS A 70 -11.49 -0.10 -13.97
C LYS A 70 -11.20 -1.33 -13.11
N LYS A 71 -9.93 -1.74 -13.04
CA LYS A 71 -9.50 -2.87 -12.20
C LYS A 71 -9.41 -2.51 -10.71
N PHE A 72 -9.35 -1.22 -10.39
CA PHE A 72 -9.46 -0.69 -9.03
C PHE A 72 -10.85 -0.11 -8.81
N LEU A 73 -11.66 -0.76 -7.97
CA LEU A 73 -13.03 -0.32 -7.65
C LEU A 73 -13.09 0.91 -6.71
N PHE A 74 -11.95 1.33 -6.15
CA PHE A 74 -11.87 2.36 -5.10
C PHE A 74 -11.17 3.65 -5.55
N LEU A 75 -10.66 3.67 -6.78
CA LEU A 75 -10.00 4.83 -7.38
C LEU A 75 -10.91 5.33 -8.50
N GLU A 76 -11.80 6.27 -8.18
CA GLU A 76 -12.54 7.04 -9.19
C GLU A 76 -11.72 8.28 -9.55
N ASN A 77 -11.71 8.63 -10.84
CA ASN A 77 -11.06 9.85 -11.36
C ASN A 77 -11.75 11.13 -10.86
#